data_AF-A0A7K3ZQY2-F1
#
_entry.id   AF-A0A7K3ZQY2-F1
#
_cell.length_a   1.000
_cell.length_b   1.000
_cell.length_c   1.000
_cell.angle_alpha   90.00
_cell.angle_beta   90.00
_cell.angle_gamma   90.00
#
_symmetry.space_group_name_H-M   'P 1'
#
loop_
_entity.id
_entity.type
_entity.pdbx_description
1 polymer ?
#
loop_
_entity_poly.entity_id
_entity_poly.type
_entity_poly.pdbx_seq_one_letter_code
_entity_poly.pdbx_strand_id
1 'polypeptide(L)'
;MSSDTEAQIKRHLLAEIQILDQNYRVIAGFVAGQDYDPATIGTSIQSFKNSLNRSSAYVLALYNLRGQRVTIPWEALFTNLDFALATISGQSATLKQRDAVRSILGMSQNDMRQVLNYFAALKESLK
;
A
#
# COMPACT_ATOMS: atom_id res chain seq x y z
N MET A 1 15.87 -24.74 11.04
CA MET A 1 15.67 -24.24 9.66
C MET A 1 14.38 -23.41 9.53
N SER A 2 13.19 -23.88 9.95
CA SER A 2 11.94 -23.09 9.78
C SER A 2 11.89 -21.79 10.61
N SER A 3 12.53 -21.77 11.79
CA SER A 3 12.64 -20.59 12.67
C SER A 3 13.30 -19.38 11.99
N ASP A 4 14.42 -19.60 11.29
CA ASP A 4 15.18 -18.51 10.66
C ASP A 4 14.45 -17.92 9.46
N THR A 5 13.78 -18.79 8.69
CA THR A 5 12.91 -18.38 7.58
C THR A 5 11.71 -17.56 8.07
N GLU A 6 11.02 -18.02 9.13
CA GLU A 6 9.90 -17.26 9.71
C GLU A 6 10.38 -15.89 10.24
N ALA A 7 11.50 -15.85 10.96
CA ALA A 7 12.08 -14.61 11.48
C ALA A 7 12.48 -13.63 10.35
N GLN A 8 13.00 -14.15 9.22
CA GLN A 8 13.31 -13.33 8.06
C GLN A 8 12.04 -12.77 7.40
N ILE A 9 11.00 -13.60 7.21
CA ILE A 9 9.73 -13.14 6.63
C ILE A 9 9.09 -12.07 7.51
N LYS A 10 9.07 -12.26 8.84
CA LYS A 10 8.57 -11.24 9.79
C LYS A 10 9.31 -9.91 9.66
N ARG A 11 10.65 -9.95 9.61
CA ARG A 11 11.46 -8.72 9.44
C ARG A 11 11.14 -7.98 8.15
N HIS A 12 11.06 -8.70 7.02
CA HIS A 12 10.69 -8.07 5.75
C HIS A 12 9.27 -7.52 5.76
N LEU A 13 8.32 -8.27 6.30
CA LEU A 13 6.94 -7.81 6.44
C LEU A 13 6.85 -6.52 7.29
N LEU A 14 7.55 -6.46 8.42
CA LEU A 14 7.57 -5.25 9.26
C LEU A 14 8.14 -4.03 8.52
N ALA A 15 9.16 -4.22 7.70
CA ALA A 15 9.72 -3.16 6.87
C ALA A 15 8.72 -2.67 5.81
N GLU A 16 8.00 -3.59 5.15
CA GLU A 16 6.96 -3.21 4.17
C GLU A 16 5.78 -2.48 4.84
N ILE A 17 5.36 -2.90 6.03
CA ILE A 17 4.30 -2.20 6.78
C ILE A 17 4.70 -0.73 7.05
N GLN A 18 5.96 -0.48 7.39
CA GLN A 18 6.46 0.88 7.58
C GLN A 18 6.45 1.69 6.27
N ILE A 19 6.78 1.07 5.14
CA ILE A 19 6.71 1.70 3.81
C ILE A 19 5.25 2.04 3.45
N LEU A 20 4.30 1.16 3.75
CA LEU A 20 2.87 1.42 3.57
C LEU A 20 2.41 2.65 4.36
N ASP A 21 2.74 2.72 5.65
CA ASP A 21 2.39 3.85 6.52
C ASP A 21 2.95 5.17 6.00
N GLN A 22 4.24 5.16 5.60
CA GLN A 22 4.91 6.38 5.14
C GLN A 22 4.30 6.91 3.83
N ASN A 23 4.05 6.03 2.85
CA ASN A 23 3.47 6.43 1.58
C ASN A 23 1.99 6.82 1.72
N TYR A 24 1.25 6.16 2.60
CA TYR A 24 -0.13 6.55 2.88
C TYR A 24 -0.24 7.96 3.44
N ARG A 25 0.71 8.41 4.28
CA ARG A 25 0.70 9.80 4.79
C ARG A 25 0.77 10.83 3.66
N VAL A 26 1.61 10.58 2.64
CA VAL A 26 1.70 11.44 1.45
C VAL A 26 0.40 11.41 0.65
N ILE A 27 -0.12 10.21 0.40
CA ILE A 27 -1.39 10.02 -0.33
C ILE A 27 -2.56 10.72 0.41
N ALA A 28 -2.65 10.55 1.73
CA ALA A 28 -3.68 11.16 2.56
C ALA A 28 -3.54 12.69 2.59
N GLY A 29 -2.31 13.21 2.67
CA GLY A 29 -2.02 14.63 2.55
C GLY A 29 -2.49 15.19 1.21
N PHE A 30 -2.19 14.49 0.11
CA PHE A 30 -2.61 14.88 -1.24
C PHE A 30 -4.14 14.90 -1.39
N VAL A 31 -4.82 13.89 -0.85
CA VAL A 31 -6.29 13.83 -0.79
C VAL A 31 -6.86 14.97 0.05
N ALA A 32 -6.21 15.34 1.14
CA ALA A 32 -6.57 16.47 2.01
C ALA A 32 -6.25 17.85 1.42
N GLY A 33 -5.70 17.91 0.19
CA GLY A 33 -5.43 19.17 -0.51
C GLY A 33 -4.01 19.69 -0.36
N GLN A 34 -3.10 18.94 0.28
CA GLN A 34 -1.68 19.30 0.25
C GLN A 34 -1.13 19.20 -1.18
N ASP A 35 -0.30 20.16 -1.53
CA ASP A 35 0.28 20.26 -2.86
C ASP A 35 1.54 19.39 -2.94
N TYR A 36 1.46 18.33 -3.74
CA TYR A 36 2.61 17.49 -4.09
C TYR A 36 2.82 17.57 -5.60
N ASP A 37 4.08 17.66 -6.02
CA ASP A 37 4.40 17.54 -7.43
C ASP A 37 3.98 16.15 -7.96
N PRO A 38 3.63 16.03 -9.25
CA PRO A 38 3.15 14.78 -9.83
C PRO A 38 4.10 13.59 -9.65
N ALA A 39 5.41 13.83 -9.64
CA ALA A 39 6.40 12.77 -9.49
C ALA A 39 6.41 12.23 -8.05
N THR A 40 6.30 13.09 -7.04
CA THR A 40 6.21 12.69 -5.63
C THR A 40 4.96 11.86 -5.34
N ILE A 41 3.79 12.33 -5.79
CA ILE A 41 2.55 11.59 -5.57
C ILE A 41 2.52 10.28 -6.37
N GLY A 42 2.99 10.29 -7.63
CA GLY A 42 3.11 9.08 -8.45
C GLY A 42 4.04 8.03 -7.82
N THR A 43 5.20 8.47 -7.33
CA THR A 43 6.16 7.60 -6.61
C THR A 43 5.55 7.04 -5.33
N SER A 44 4.77 7.84 -4.61
CA SER A 44 4.12 7.41 -3.37
C SER A 44 3.04 6.36 -3.62
N ILE A 45 2.19 6.58 -4.63
CA ILE A 45 1.17 5.59 -5.05
C ILE A 45 1.84 4.28 -5.48
N GLN A 46 2.88 4.37 -6.31
CA GLN A 46 3.60 3.19 -6.80
C GLN A 46 4.27 2.42 -5.65
N SER A 47 4.88 3.14 -4.72
CA SER A 47 5.58 2.54 -3.57
C SER A 47 4.59 1.90 -2.60
N PHE A 48 3.45 2.55 -2.33
CA PHE A 48 2.35 1.97 -1.57
C PHE A 48 1.85 0.68 -2.22
N LYS A 49 1.54 0.72 -3.53
CA LYS A 49 1.08 -0.45 -4.30
C LYS A 49 2.08 -1.61 -4.22
N ASN A 50 3.35 -1.33 -4.49
CA ASN A 50 4.40 -2.36 -4.50
C ASN A 50 4.59 -2.99 -3.11
N SER A 51 4.55 -2.15 -2.06
CA SER A 51 4.68 -2.61 -0.69
C SER A 51 3.48 -3.42 -0.23
N LEU A 52 2.27 -3.06 -0.66
CA LEU A 52 1.05 -3.83 -0.41
C LEU A 52 1.15 -5.23 -1.01
N ASN A 53 1.63 -5.32 -2.25
CA ASN A 53 1.83 -6.60 -2.92
C ASN A 53 2.86 -7.47 -2.19
N ARG A 54 4.02 -6.92 -1.84
CA ARG A 54 5.06 -7.65 -1.09
C ARG A 54 4.60 -8.07 0.30
N SER A 55 3.94 -7.18 1.03
CA SER A 55 3.36 -7.49 2.35
C SER A 55 2.36 -8.64 2.27
N SER A 56 1.52 -8.64 1.23
CA SER A 56 0.55 -9.71 0.98
C SER A 56 1.24 -11.05 0.70
N ALA A 57 2.32 -11.05 -0.08
CA ALA A 57 3.12 -12.25 -0.32
C ALA A 57 3.77 -12.78 0.97
N TYR A 58 4.30 -11.90 1.82
CA TYR A 58 4.87 -12.30 3.11
C TYR A 58 3.82 -12.85 4.08
N VAL A 59 2.62 -12.26 4.10
CA VAL A 59 1.46 -12.80 4.84
C VAL A 59 1.16 -14.21 4.35
N LEU A 60 0.99 -14.42 3.05
CA LEU A 60 0.73 -15.74 2.49
C LEU A 60 1.83 -16.74 2.88
N ALA A 61 3.10 -16.35 2.81
CA ALA A 61 4.21 -17.19 3.22
C ALA A 61 4.15 -17.57 4.72
N LEU A 62 3.85 -16.62 5.62
CA LEU A 62 3.71 -16.89 7.06
C LEU A 62 2.57 -17.85 7.36
N TYR A 63 1.40 -17.63 6.76
CA TYR A 63 0.24 -18.49 6.97
C TYR A 63 0.47 -19.89 6.38
N ASN A 64 1.11 -19.99 5.21
CA ASN A 64 1.49 -21.28 4.62
C ASN A 64 2.46 -22.07 5.52
N LEU A 65 3.45 -21.41 6.13
CA LEU A 65 4.35 -22.06 7.10
C LEU A 65 3.59 -22.62 8.32
N ARG A 66 2.44 -22.02 8.67
CA ARG A 66 1.56 -22.43 9.77
C ARG A 66 0.46 -23.39 9.32
N GLY A 67 0.45 -23.82 8.06
CA GLY A 67 -0.59 -24.70 7.50
C GLY A 67 -1.96 -24.04 7.39
N GLN A 68 -2.03 -22.71 7.42
CA GLN A 68 -3.27 -21.93 7.35
C GLN A 68 -3.44 -21.30 5.97
N ARG A 69 -4.68 -21.20 5.50
CA ARG A 69 -5.04 -20.46 4.29
C ARG A 69 -5.52 -19.07 4.67
N VAL A 70 -5.06 -18.07 3.92
CA VAL A 70 -5.51 -16.68 4.06
C VAL A 70 -5.86 -16.12 2.68
N THR A 71 -6.93 -15.35 2.61
CA THR A 71 -7.35 -14.63 1.41
C THR A 71 -7.01 -13.16 1.58
N ILE A 72 -6.44 -12.55 0.53
CA ILE A 72 -6.07 -11.14 0.50
C ILE A 72 -7.07 -10.40 -0.40
N PRO A 73 -8.02 -9.63 0.15
CA PRO A 73 -9.15 -9.08 -0.61
C PRO A 73 -8.90 -7.66 -1.16
N TRP A 74 -7.66 -7.33 -1.57
CA TRP A 74 -7.28 -5.95 -1.95
C TRP A 74 -7.32 -5.67 -3.47
N GLU A 75 -7.88 -6.56 -4.28
CA GLU A 75 -7.88 -6.45 -5.76
C GLU A 75 -8.50 -5.14 -6.28
N ALA A 76 -9.62 -4.72 -5.70
CA ALA A 76 -10.27 -3.46 -6.05
C ALA A 76 -9.35 -2.25 -5.76
N LEU A 77 -8.62 -2.29 -4.64
CA LEU A 77 -7.67 -1.25 -4.29
C LEU A 77 -6.50 -1.22 -5.30
N PHE A 78 -5.95 -2.37 -5.69
CA PHE A 78 -4.92 -2.42 -6.74
C PHE A 78 -5.38 -1.77 -8.03
N THR A 79 -6.61 -2.06 -8.46
CA THR A 79 -7.22 -1.49 -9.66
C THR A 79 -7.30 0.04 -9.58
N ASN A 80 -7.74 0.59 -8.45
CA ASN A 80 -7.82 2.04 -8.28
C ASN A 80 -6.44 2.70 -8.25
N LEU A 81 -5.45 2.07 -7.62
CA LEU A 81 -4.07 2.57 -7.60
C LEU A 81 -3.47 2.57 -9.01
N ASP A 82 -3.78 1.57 -9.83
CA ASP A 82 -3.35 1.52 -11.23
C ASP A 82 -4.01 2.61 -12.08
N PHE A 83 -5.30 2.86 -11.89
CA PHE A 83 -5.96 3.98 -12.56
C PHE A 83 -5.37 5.33 -12.15
N ALA A 84 -5.07 5.51 -10.85
CA ALA A 84 -4.41 6.72 -10.38
C ALA A 84 -3.02 6.91 -11.01
N LEU A 85 -2.21 5.85 -11.08
CA LEU A 85 -0.89 5.86 -11.71
C LEU A 85 -0.97 6.16 -13.21
N ALA A 86 -1.90 5.51 -13.92
CA ALA A 86 -2.10 5.74 -15.34
C ALA A 86 -2.53 7.19 -15.61
N THR A 87 -3.36 7.77 -14.74
CA THR A 87 -3.88 9.14 -14.89
C THR A 87 -2.80 10.20 -14.65
N ILE A 88 -1.88 9.94 -13.71
CA ILE A 88 -0.81 10.88 -13.34
C ILE A 88 0.47 10.69 -14.16
N SER A 89 0.50 9.73 -15.08
CA SER A 89 1.69 9.41 -15.86
C SER A 89 2.08 10.56 -16.81
N GLY A 90 3.18 11.25 -16.48
CA GLY A 90 3.76 12.36 -17.25
C GLY A 90 4.51 13.35 -16.36
N GLN A 91 5.61 13.94 -16.87
CA GLN A 91 6.40 14.96 -16.14
C GLN A 91 5.62 16.26 -15.88
N SER A 92 4.49 16.48 -16.58
CA SER A 92 3.64 17.66 -16.49
C SER A 92 2.16 17.28 -16.40
N ALA A 93 1.75 16.63 -15.31
CA ALA A 93 0.33 16.36 -15.09
C ALA A 93 -0.44 17.69 -14.95
N THR A 94 -1.48 17.84 -15.77
CA THR A 94 -2.38 19.00 -15.72
C THR A 94 -3.16 19.05 -14.41
N LEU A 95 -3.67 20.23 -14.03
CA LEU A 95 -4.56 20.37 -12.85
C LEU A 95 -5.74 19.38 -12.89
N LYS A 96 -6.36 19.21 -14.06
CA LYS A 96 -7.45 18.25 -14.27
C LYS A 96 -7.04 16.80 -13.97
N GLN A 97 -5.84 16.38 -14.38
CA GLN A 97 -5.34 15.03 -14.07
C GLN A 97 -5.08 14.88 -12.57
N ARG A 98 -4.54 15.91 -11.91
CA ARG A 98 -4.31 15.89 -10.46
C ARG A 98 -5.62 15.78 -9.69
N ASP A 99 -6.66 16.51 -10.09
CA ASP A 99 -7.98 16.44 -9.45
C ASP A 99 -8.66 15.07 -9.68
N ALA A 100 -8.49 14.48 -10.86
CA ALA A 100 -8.96 13.13 -11.13
C ALA A 100 -8.26 12.10 -10.23
N VAL A 101 -6.93 12.17 -10.10
CA VAL A 101 -6.15 11.31 -9.20
C VAL A 101 -6.58 11.48 -7.76
N ARG A 102 -6.80 12.73 -7.32
CA ARG A 102 -7.30 13.04 -5.97
C ARG A 102 -8.65 12.38 -5.72
N SER A 103 -9.55 12.41 -6.70
CA SER A 103 -10.86 11.78 -6.62
C SER A 103 -10.75 10.26 -6.51
N ILE A 104 -9.92 9.62 -7.34
CA ILE A 104 -9.67 8.16 -7.31
C ILE A 104 -9.12 7.73 -5.95
N LEU A 105 -8.11 8.45 -5.43
CA LEU A 105 -7.51 8.16 -4.14
C LEU A 105 -8.47 8.44 -2.97
N GLY A 106 -9.31 9.47 -3.09
CA GLY A 106 -10.37 9.78 -2.14
C GLY A 106 -11.39 8.65 -2.01
N MET A 107 -11.84 8.08 -3.14
CA MET A 107 -12.72 6.90 -3.15
C MET A 107 -12.06 5.68 -2.50
N SER A 108 -10.75 5.53 -2.68
CA SER A 108 -9.95 4.41 -2.15
C SER A 108 -9.45 4.62 -0.72
N GLN A 109 -9.75 5.77 -0.10
CA GLN A 109 -9.17 6.13 1.20
C GLN A 109 -9.63 5.21 2.33
N ASN A 110 -10.87 4.71 2.26
CA ASN A 110 -11.36 3.74 3.25
C ASN A 110 -10.64 2.40 3.11
N ASP A 111 -10.46 1.92 1.89
CA ASP A 111 -9.79 0.64 1.62
C ASP A 111 -8.32 0.68 2.04
N MET A 112 -7.61 1.78 1.75
CA MET A 112 -6.25 1.98 2.24
C MET A 112 -6.18 1.98 3.78
N ARG A 113 -7.15 2.58 4.47
CA ARG A 113 -7.21 2.55 5.95
C ARG A 113 -7.47 1.14 6.48
N GLN A 114 -8.33 0.37 5.83
CA GLN A 114 -8.58 -1.03 6.22
C GLN A 114 -7.31 -1.88 6.08
N VAL A 115 -6.57 -1.71 4.98
CA VAL A 115 -5.26 -2.34 4.76
C VAL A 115 -4.29 -2.00 5.90
N LEU A 116 -4.15 -0.72 6.23
CA LEU A 116 -3.25 -0.27 7.29
C LEU A 116 -3.66 -0.81 8.67
N ASN A 117 -4.96 -0.81 8.97
CA ASN A 117 -5.48 -1.37 10.23
C ASN A 117 -5.20 -2.89 10.32
N TYR A 118 -5.40 -3.62 9.22
CA TYR A 118 -5.05 -5.04 9.14
C TYR A 118 -3.57 -5.27 9.43
N PHE A 119 -2.69 -4.52 8.78
CA PHE A 119 -1.25 -4.66 8.96
C PHE A 119 -0.77 -4.16 10.34
N ALA A 120 -1.42 -3.18 10.93
CA ALA A 120 -1.16 -2.75 12.31
C ALA A 120 -1.50 -3.85 13.31
N ALA A 121 -2.68 -4.48 13.19
CA ALA A 121 -3.06 -5.61 14.02
C ALA A 121 -2.11 -6.80 13.83
N LEU A 122 -1.72 -7.08 12.59
CA LEU A 122 -0.76 -8.13 12.28
C LEU A 122 0.60 -7.83 12.91
N LYS A 123 1.11 -6.59 12.80
CA LYS A 123 2.36 -6.15 13.42
C LYS A 123 2.38 -6.40 14.93
N GLU A 124 1.30 -6.12 15.65
CA GLU A 124 1.19 -6.42 17.08
C GLU A 124 1.24 -7.93 17.36
N SER A 125 0.60 -8.75 16.52
CA SER A 125 0.62 -10.22 16.67
C SER A 125 1.96 -10.89 16.33
N LEU A 126 2.88 -10.16 15.69
CA LEU A 126 4.19 -10.66 15.25
C LEU A 126 5.34 -10.28 16.20
N LYS A 127 5.08 -9.41 17.19
CA LYS A 127 5.99 -9.12 18.31
C LYS A 127 6.06 -10.32 19.25
#